data_AF-A0A820WHA9-F1
#
_entry.id   AF-A0A820WHA9-F1
#
_cell.length_a   1.000
_cell.length_b   1.000
_cell.length_c   1.000
_cell.angle_alpha   90.00
_cell.angle_beta   90.00
_cell.angle_gamma   90.00
#
_symmetry.space_group_name_H-M   'P 1'
#
loop_
_entity.id
_entity.type
_entity.pdbx_description
1 polymer ?
#
loop_
_entity_poly.entity_id
_entity_poly.type
_entity_poly.pdbx_seq_one_letter_code
_entity_poly.pdbx_strand_id
1 'polypeptide(L)'
;LKNAAANVLRETWLIYKYTKLVKYVNTSKVRTHQRKFLQAIHSLRKVKLDQRKLTDNVNAVSDIARLQSSVYDIVAQMLSNQSTLETKFHDLDTRVMALQ
;
A
#
# COMPACT_ATOMS: atom_id res chain seq x y z
N LEU A 1 6.40 15.21 -4.49
CA LEU A 1 5.61 15.37 -5.74
C LEU A 1 5.64 16.80 -6.28
N LYS A 2 5.18 17.80 -5.52
CA LYS A 2 5.03 19.20 -5.98
C LYS A 2 6.31 19.80 -6.57
N ASN A 3 7.46 19.64 -5.91
CA ASN A 3 8.75 20.18 -6.40
C ASN A 3 9.21 19.51 -7.70
N ALA A 4 9.04 18.18 -7.84
CA ALA A 4 9.43 17.46 -9.05
C ALA A 4 8.52 17.83 -10.24
N ALA A 5 7.21 17.93 -10.02
CA ALA A 5 6.26 18.37 -11.04
C ALA A 5 6.53 19.82 -11.50
N ALA A 6 6.81 20.73 -10.57
CA ALA A 6 7.22 22.09 -10.89
C ALA A 6 8.50 22.12 -11.73
N ASN A 7 9.49 21.28 -11.41
CA ASN A 7 10.71 21.16 -12.19
C ASN A 7 10.47 20.58 -13.59
N VAL A 8 9.55 19.62 -13.75
CA VAL A 8 9.17 19.12 -15.10
C VAL A 8 8.64 20.27 -15.96
N LEU A 9 7.72 21.08 -15.43
CA LEU A 9 7.15 22.23 -16.15
C LEU A 9 8.23 23.28 -16.48
N ARG A 10 9.04 23.63 -15.48
CA ARG A 10 10.13 24.60 -15.63
C ARG A 10 11.13 24.17 -16.71
N GLU A 11 11.63 22.94 -16.64
CA GLU A 11 12.64 22.46 -17.57
C GLU A 11 12.05 22.22 -18.97
N THR A 12 10.78 21.82 -19.09
CA THR A 12 10.07 21.76 -20.39
C THR A 12 10.05 23.12 -21.06
N TRP A 13 9.66 24.15 -20.31
CA TRP A 13 9.63 25.52 -20.83
C TRP A 13 11.03 26.00 -21.22
N LEU A 14 12.05 25.74 -20.40
CA LEU A 14 13.42 26.18 -20.69
C LEU A 14 14.00 25.45 -21.92
N ILE A 15 13.70 24.17 -22.10
CA ILE A 15 14.06 23.43 -23.33
C ILE A 15 13.39 24.07 -24.55
N TYR A 16 12.08 24.33 -24.49
CA TYR A 16 11.35 24.99 -25.57
C TYR A 16 11.95 26.37 -25.88
N LYS A 17 12.16 27.20 -24.86
CA LYS A 17 12.78 28.52 -24.97
C LYS A 17 14.12 28.46 -25.69
N TYR A 18 15.02 27.56 -25.29
CA TYR A 18 16.38 27.49 -25.85
C TYR A 18 16.51 26.68 -27.13
N THR A 19 15.44 26.05 -27.62
CA THR A 19 15.44 25.31 -28.90
C THR A 19 14.54 25.93 -29.97
N LYS A 20 13.50 26.68 -29.58
CA LYS A 20 12.48 27.23 -30.49
C LYS A 20 12.34 28.75 -30.47
N LEU A 21 12.73 29.42 -29.39
CA LEU A 21 12.57 30.88 -29.24
C LEU A 21 13.91 31.64 -29.30
N VAL A 22 14.89 31.11 -30.03
CA VAL A 22 16.23 31.72 -30.18
C VAL A 22 16.67 31.66 -31.64
N LYS A 23 17.46 32.65 -32.06
CA LYS A 23 18.05 32.71 -33.41
C LYS A 23 19.13 31.65 -33.62
N TYR A 24 19.93 31.37 -32.59
CA TYR A 24 20.98 30.35 -32.60
C TYR A 24 20.89 29.48 -31.34
N VAL A 25 20.98 28.17 -31.51
CA VAL A 25 20.83 27.20 -30.41
C VAL A 25 22.16 27.00 -29.69
N ASN A 26 22.17 27.22 -28.38
CA ASN A 26 23.29 26.81 -27.51
C ASN A 26 23.06 25.38 -27.01
N THR A 27 23.72 24.41 -27.64
CA THR A 27 23.56 22.98 -27.35
C THR A 27 23.98 22.61 -25.92
N SER A 28 25.00 23.25 -25.36
CA SER A 28 25.45 23.00 -23.98
C SER A 28 24.37 23.39 -22.95
N LYS A 29 23.71 24.53 -23.17
CA LYS A 29 22.60 24.99 -22.33
C LYS A 29 21.39 24.08 -22.44
N VAL A 30 21.05 23.66 -23.65
CA VAL A 30 19.94 22.71 -23.90
C VAL A 30 20.20 21.38 -23.17
N ARG A 31 21.42 20.82 -23.27
CA ARG A 31 21.78 19.57 -22.56
C ARG A 31 21.65 19.69 -21.05
N THR A 32 21.98 20.85 -20.48
CA THR A 32 21.82 21.09 -19.04
C THR A 32 20.35 21.00 -18.62
N HIS A 33 19.44 21.61 -19.37
CA HIS A 33 18.01 21.56 -19.09
C HIS A 33 17.40 20.18 -19.37
N GLN A 34 17.84 19.50 -20.43
CA GLN A 34 17.44 18.11 -20.70
C GLN A 34 17.82 17.17 -19.56
N ARG A 35 19.04 17.27 -19.02
CA ARG A 35 19.46 16.47 -17.86
C ARG A 35 18.59 16.73 -16.64
N LYS A 36 18.30 18.00 -16.32
CA LYS A 36 17.42 18.38 -15.22
C LYS A 36 15.99 17.88 -15.43
N PHE A 37 15.48 17.97 -16.65
CA PHE A 37 14.17 17.44 -17.02
C PHE A 37 14.06 15.93 -16.78
N LEU A 38 15.05 15.15 -17.26
CA LEU A 38 15.08 13.69 -17.05
C LEU A 38 15.16 13.33 -15.56
N GLN A 39 15.96 14.06 -14.77
CA GLN A 39 16.03 13.88 -13.32
C GLN A 39 14.68 14.16 -12.64
N ALA A 40 13.96 15.20 -13.06
CA ALA A 40 12.64 15.53 -12.52
C ALA A 40 11.60 14.46 -12.87
N ILE A 41 11.58 13.98 -14.11
CA ILE A 41 10.71 12.87 -14.55
C ILE A 41 11.01 11.60 -13.77
N HIS A 42 12.29 11.23 -13.63
CA HIS A 42 12.69 10.06 -12.86
C HIS A 42 12.24 10.16 -11.39
N SER A 43 12.46 11.32 -10.77
CA SER A 43 12.03 11.57 -9.38
C SER A 43 10.52 11.45 -9.23
N LEU A 44 9.74 11.96 -10.19
CA LEU A 44 8.29 11.85 -10.18
C LEU A 44 7.82 10.39 -10.32
N ARG A 45 8.43 9.62 -11.21
CA ARG A 45 8.15 8.18 -11.39
C ARG A 45 8.47 7.38 -10.14
N LYS A 46 9.62 7.63 -9.51
CA LYS A 46 10.02 6.98 -8.26
C LYS A 46 8.97 7.21 -7.17
N VAL A 47 8.61 8.47 -6.91
CA VAL A 47 7.59 8.80 -5.90
C VAL A 47 6.24 8.14 -6.21
N LYS A 48 5.83 8.09 -7.49
CA LYS A 48 4.58 7.42 -7.89
C LYS A 48 4.62 5.92 -7.60
N LEU A 49 5.74 5.25 -7.88
CA LEU A 49 5.92 3.83 -7.59
C LEU A 49 5.93 3.57 -6.07
N ASP A 50 6.65 4.39 -5.32
CA ASP A 50 6.73 4.26 -3.85
C ASP A 50 5.34 4.48 -3.21
N GLN A 51 4.55 5.43 -3.72
CA GLN A 51 3.17 5.63 -3.28
C GLN A 51 2.29 4.40 -3.57
N ARG A 52 2.44 3.78 -4.74
CA ARG A 52 1.69 2.55 -5.09
C ARG A 52 2.01 1.42 -4.12
N LYS A 53 3.30 1.17 -3.88
CA LYS A 53 3.76 0.15 -2.92
C LYS A 53 3.20 0.40 -1.52
N LEU A 54 3.19 1.66 -1.07
CA LEU A 54 2.64 2.01 0.23
C LEU A 54 1.14 1.72 0.30
N THR A 55 0.38 2.06 -0.74
CA THR A 55 -1.05 1.75 -0.83
C THR A 55 -1.30 0.23 -0.82
N ASP A 56 -0.51 -0.54 -1.56
CA ASP A 56 -0.63 -2.01 -1.59
C ASP A 56 -0.36 -2.60 -0.19
N ASN A 57 0.64 -2.08 0.52
CA ASN A 57 0.93 -2.48 1.91
C ASN A 57 -0.20 -2.12 2.88
N VAL A 58 -0.82 -0.94 2.75
CA VAL A 58 -1.97 -0.53 3.56
C VAL A 58 -3.15 -1.49 3.35
N ASN A 59 -3.40 -1.89 2.11
CA ASN A 59 -4.44 -2.86 1.80
C ASN A 59 -4.15 -4.22 2.43
N ALA A 60 -2.91 -4.72 2.31
CA ALA A 60 -2.51 -5.99 2.93
C ALA A 60 -2.69 -5.99 4.46
N VAL A 61 -2.34 -4.88 5.13
CA VAL A 61 -2.56 -4.75 6.58
C VAL A 61 -4.05 -4.73 6.92
N SER A 62 -4.88 -4.06 6.12
CA SER A 62 -6.34 -4.08 6.27
C SER A 62 -6.93 -5.49 6.11
N ASP A 63 -6.41 -6.27 5.16
CA ASP A 63 -6.79 -7.67 4.98
C ASP A 63 -6.44 -8.53 6.20
N ILE A 64 -5.24 -8.33 6.77
CA ILE A 64 -4.83 -9.02 8.00
C ILE A 64 -5.75 -8.66 9.17
N ALA A 65 -6.09 -7.38 9.34
CA ALA A 65 -7.00 -6.96 10.40
C ALA A 65 -8.39 -7.61 10.27
N ARG A 66 -8.91 -7.73 9.05
CA ARG A 66 -10.18 -8.43 8.78
C ARG A 66 -10.09 -9.92 9.11
N LEU A 67 -9.00 -10.57 8.70
CA LEU A 67 -8.76 -11.98 9.05
C LEU A 67 -8.67 -12.17 10.57
N GLN A 68 -8.02 -11.26 11.30
CA GLN A 68 -7.96 -11.31 12.76
C GLN A 68 -9.35 -11.24 13.39
N SER A 69 -10.22 -10.35 12.92
CA SER A 69 -11.62 -10.29 13.39
C SER A 69 -12.36 -11.59 13.13
N SER A 70 -12.27 -12.14 11.91
CA SER A 70 -12.91 -13.42 11.58
C SER A 70 -12.39 -14.58 12.43
N VAL A 71 -11.08 -14.65 12.66
CA VAL A 71 -10.47 -15.67 13.52
C VAL A 71 -10.96 -15.54 14.96
N TYR A 72 -11.05 -14.31 15.48
CA TYR A 72 -11.59 -14.06 16.82
C TYR A 72 -13.03 -14.59 16.94
N ASP A 73 -13.89 -14.30 15.97
CA ASP A 73 -15.28 -14.77 15.96
C ASP A 73 -15.37 -16.30 15.92
N ILE A 74 -14.53 -16.95 15.10
CA ILE A 74 -14.47 -18.42 15.00
C ILE A 74 -14.02 -19.04 16.33
N VAL A 75 -12.98 -18.48 16.96
CA VAL A 75 -12.48 -18.96 18.25
C VAL A 75 -13.54 -18.78 19.35
N ALA A 76 -14.23 -17.65 19.37
CA ALA A 76 -15.32 -17.42 20.33
C ALA A 76 -16.46 -18.44 20.15
N GLN A 77 -16.85 -18.74 18.91
CA GLN A 77 -17.84 -19.79 18.63
C GLN A 77 -17.35 -21.18 19.05
N MET A 78 -16.07 -21.49 18.81
CA MET A 78 -15.46 -22.76 19.21
C MET A 78 -15.52 -22.95 20.74
N LEU A 79 -15.18 -21.92 21.51
CA LEU A 79 -15.24 -21.96 22.99
C LEU A 79 -16.68 -22.15 23.50
N SER A 80 -17.65 -21.49 22.88
CA SER A 80 -19.08 -21.68 23.21
C SER A 80 -19.54 -23.13 22.96
N ASN A 81 -19.15 -23.69 21.81
CA ASN A 81 -19.45 -25.08 21.48
C ASN A 81 -18.76 -26.05 22.44
N GLN A 82 -17.51 -25.78 22.83
CA GLN A 82 -16.77 -26.58 23.81
C GLN A 82 -17.51 -26.61 25.16
N SER A 83 -17.93 -25.46 25.69
CA SER A 83 -18.69 -25.38 26.95
C SER A 83 -20.00 -26.18 26.89
N THR A 84 -20.68 -26.13 25.74
CA THR A 84 -21.90 -26.92 25.51
C THR A 84 -21.60 -28.43 25.52
N LEU A 85 -20.49 -28.85 24.92
CA LEU A 85 -20.06 -30.26 24.91
C LEU A 85 -19.65 -30.74 26.30
N GLU A 86 -18.90 -29.95 27.06
CA GLU A 86 -18.52 -30.24 28.44
C GLU A 86 -19.76 -30.44 29.33
N THR A 87 -20.77 -29.59 29.18
CA THR A 87 -22.04 -29.71 29.91
C THR A 87 -22.77 -31.02 29.58
N LYS A 88 -22.86 -31.37 28.29
CA LYS A 88 -23.47 -32.64 27.85
C LYS A 88 -22.69 -33.86 28.35
N PHE A 89 -21.37 -33.77 28.38
CA PHE A 89 -20.51 -34.83 28.89
C PHE A 89 -20.76 -35.06 30.38
N HIS A 90 -20.85 -33.98 31.17
CA HIS A 90 -21.16 -34.07 32.60
C HIS A 90 -22.54 -34.68 32.88
N ASP A 91 -23.57 -34.33 32.10
CA ASP A 91 -24.90 -34.96 32.21
C ASP A 91 -24.84 -36.47 31.91
N LEU A 92 -24.13 -36.86 30.86
CA LEU A 92 -23.93 -38.27 30.53
C LEU A 92 -23.18 -39.02 31.63
N ASP A 93 -22.11 -38.43 32.18
CA ASP A 93 -21.33 -39.02 33.28
C ASP A 93 -22.21 -39.25 34.52
N THR A 94 -23.02 -38.25 34.88
CA THR A 94 -23.99 -38.35 35.98
C THR A 94 -25.00 -39.48 35.75
N ARG A 95 -25.52 -39.61 34.52
CA ARG A 95 -26.47 -40.68 34.16
C ARG A 95 -25.83 -42.06 34.18
N VAL A 96 -24.57 -42.18 33.77
CA VAL A 96 -23.81 -43.43 33.85
C VAL A 96 -23.58 -43.82 35.30
N MET A 97 -23.18 -42.88 36.16
CA MET A 97 -23.00 -43.15 37.59
C MET A 97 -24.30 -43.61 38.27
N ALA A 98 -25.46 -43.08 37.86
CA ALA A 98 -26.76 -43.52 38.39
C ALA A 98 -27.15 -44.96 38.00
N LEU A 99 -26.48 -45.56 37.01
CA LEU A 99 -26.71 -46.93 36.55
C LEU A 99 -25.74 -47.96 37.16
N GLN A 100 -24.72 -47.51 37.90
CA GLN A 100 -23.72 -48.35 38.59
C GLN A 100 -24.08 -48.54 40.06
#